data_AF-A0A6B0V7X7-F1
#
_entry.id   AF-A0A6B0V7X7-F1
#
_cell.length_a   1.000
_cell.length_b   1.000
_cell.length_c   1.000
_cell.angle_alpha   90.00
_cell.angle_beta   90.00
_cell.angle_gamma   90.00
#
_symmetry.space_group_name_H-M   'P 1'
#
loop_
_entity.id
_entity.type
_entity.pdbx_description
1 polymer ?
#
loop_
_entity_poly.entity_id
_entity_poly.type
_entity_poly.pdbx_seq_one_letter_code
_entity_poly.pdbx_strand_id
1 'polypeptide(L)'
;MVHPLLQVICLLLVSPPSFRTQAQQDASVPQGLDLVVGLFRHGDRAPLTTFPTDMNRNSTFWINGLGNLTARGIDTMLKVGQYLRSRYFNFSTGEPNETKVRSSPKYRCFNSAALVLNGLYPCKEQSEFHLTRMPEHHDKYTLICKPQIKKILWRLFNPFSGLFSLTWFVIRVAYQLEISLFKNATIIPDALDALLVQKEYDLNIPSWFEERLAQLSDVSRRLYLLIAEGLIRHMGGELLRDIATLLEERYQPAGNQTKNATVIRGFENATRETKFLFFFLSRPEYHGNADGSQRNVFPKAILWLGSDFRGDNTKSK
;
A
#
# COMPACT_ATOMS: atom_id res chain seq x y z
N MET A 1 -11.02 -32.47 6.77
CA MET A 1 -11.37 -32.79 5.37
C MET A 1 -11.22 -31.52 4.56
N VAL A 2 -10.20 -31.46 3.70
CA VAL A 2 -9.93 -30.31 2.82
C VAL A 2 -10.91 -30.37 1.65
N HIS A 3 -11.66 -29.29 1.43
CA HIS A 3 -12.67 -29.22 0.37
C HIS A 3 -11.99 -29.27 -1.01
N PRO A 4 -12.35 -30.19 -1.93
CA PRO A 4 -11.58 -30.46 -3.15
C PRO A 4 -11.83 -29.49 -4.33
N LEU A 5 -12.41 -28.30 -4.09
CA LEU A 5 -12.74 -27.32 -5.14
C LEU A 5 -12.45 -25.87 -4.71
N LEU A 6 -11.40 -25.64 -3.93
CA LEU A 6 -11.02 -24.29 -3.51
C LEU A 6 -10.19 -23.61 -4.60
N GLN A 7 -10.79 -22.71 -5.39
CA GLN A 7 -10.06 -21.78 -6.25
C GLN A 7 -10.13 -20.37 -5.66
N VAL A 8 -9.24 -20.06 -4.73
CA VAL A 8 -9.04 -18.70 -4.22
C VAL A 8 -8.02 -18.00 -5.12
N ILE A 9 -8.43 -16.97 -5.85
CA ILE A 9 -7.50 -16.04 -6.49
C ILE A 9 -7.21 -14.94 -5.48
N CYS A 10 -6.03 -14.99 -4.86
CA CYS A 10 -5.44 -13.82 -4.21
C CYS A 10 -4.94 -12.89 -5.31
N LEU A 11 -5.70 -11.84 -5.61
CA LEU A 11 -5.23 -10.79 -6.48
C LEU A 11 -4.32 -9.84 -5.68
N LEU A 12 -3.01 -10.01 -5.87
CA LEU A 12 -2.04 -8.99 -5.52
C LEU A 12 -1.96 -7.98 -6.69
N LEU A 13 -2.85 -6.99 -6.71
CA LEU A 13 -2.76 -5.90 -7.68
C LEU A 13 -1.78 -4.84 -7.17
N VAL A 14 -0.50 -5.06 -7.44
CA VAL A 14 0.51 -4.01 -7.39
C VAL A 14 0.34 -3.22 -8.67
N SER A 15 -0.22 -2.00 -8.63
CA SER A 15 -0.36 -1.17 -9.83
C SER A 15 1.00 -0.51 -10.14
N PRO A 16 1.73 -0.90 -11.21
CA PRO A 16 2.83 -0.08 -11.70
C PRO A 16 2.29 1.20 -12.38
N PRO A 17 3.13 2.24 -12.56
CA PRO A 17 2.77 3.50 -13.23
C PRO A 17 2.28 3.33 -14.69
N SER A 18 2.55 2.17 -15.28
CA SER A 18 2.10 1.79 -16.62
C SER A 18 1.10 0.64 -16.54
N PHE A 19 -0.15 0.93 -16.20
CA PHE A 19 -1.27 0.05 -16.48
C PHE A 19 -1.53 0.08 -18.01
N ARG A 20 -0.60 -0.46 -18.80
CA ARG A 20 -0.76 -0.66 -20.24
C ARG A 20 -1.50 -1.98 -20.45
N THR A 21 -2.68 -1.87 -21.05
CA THR A 21 -3.38 -2.83 -21.92
C THR A 21 -2.70 -4.19 -22.17
N GLN A 22 -2.60 -5.02 -21.12
CA GLN A 22 -2.36 -6.46 -21.21
C GLN A 22 -3.41 -7.26 -20.40
N ALA A 23 -4.58 -6.66 -20.22
CA ALA A 23 -5.78 -7.33 -19.71
C ALA A 23 -6.48 -8.20 -20.78
N GLN A 24 -5.97 -8.23 -22.00
CA GLN A 24 -6.60 -8.85 -23.14
C GLN A 24 -5.62 -9.83 -23.80
N GLN A 25 -5.42 -10.96 -23.14
CA GLN A 25 -5.16 -12.28 -23.73
C GLN A 25 -5.06 -13.33 -22.60
N ASP A 26 -6.08 -14.20 -22.55
CA ASP A 26 -5.94 -15.64 -22.25
C ASP A 26 -5.81 -16.16 -20.81
N ALA A 27 -6.53 -15.57 -19.86
CA ALA A 27 -6.98 -16.36 -18.70
C ALA A 27 -8.45 -16.05 -18.39
N SER A 28 -9.36 -16.90 -18.89
CA SER A 28 -10.76 -16.88 -18.49
C SER A 28 -10.86 -16.90 -16.96
N VAL A 29 -11.70 -16.04 -16.38
CA VAL A 29 -12.04 -16.14 -14.95
C VAL A 29 -12.46 -17.58 -14.67
N PRO A 30 -11.89 -18.25 -13.65
CA PRO A 30 -12.18 -19.66 -13.47
C PRO A 30 -13.67 -19.92 -13.25
N GLN A 31 -14.16 -21.02 -13.83
CA GLN A 31 -15.52 -21.47 -13.57
C GLN A 31 -15.65 -21.84 -12.09
N GLY A 32 -16.71 -21.35 -11.43
CA GLY A 32 -16.90 -21.55 -9.99
C GLY A 32 -16.06 -20.65 -9.09
N LEU A 33 -15.52 -19.54 -9.60
CA LEU A 33 -14.96 -18.49 -8.74
C LEU A 33 -16.01 -18.05 -7.73
N ASP A 34 -15.62 -18.04 -6.46
CA ASP A 34 -16.54 -17.80 -5.34
C ASP A 34 -16.19 -16.51 -4.58
N LEU A 35 -14.90 -16.17 -4.48
CA LEU A 35 -14.44 -14.98 -3.75
C LEU A 35 -13.18 -14.39 -4.39
N VAL A 36 -13.12 -13.06 -4.42
CA VAL A 36 -11.93 -12.30 -4.78
C VAL A 36 -11.46 -11.51 -3.57
N VAL A 37 -10.24 -11.78 -3.11
CA VAL A 37 -9.56 -10.96 -2.11
C VAL A 37 -8.57 -10.06 -2.82
N GLY A 38 -8.74 -8.75 -2.67
CA GLY A 38 -7.91 -7.72 -3.30
C GLY A 38 -7.10 -6.94 -2.28
N LEU A 39 -5.78 -6.89 -2.47
CA LEU A 39 -4.88 -6.07 -1.66
C LEU A 39 -4.36 -4.91 -2.51
N PHE A 40 -4.78 -3.69 -2.17
CA PHE A 40 -4.50 -2.50 -2.96
C PHE A 40 -3.59 -1.53 -2.22
N ARG A 41 -2.60 -1.01 -2.96
CA ARG A 41 -1.97 0.27 -2.61
C ARG A 41 -2.89 1.41 -3.03
N HIS A 42 -2.74 2.55 -2.37
CA HIS A 42 -3.27 3.80 -2.91
C HIS A 42 -2.63 4.15 -4.26
N GLY A 43 -3.32 4.96 -5.05
CA GLY A 43 -2.78 5.51 -6.31
C GLY A 43 -1.65 6.51 -6.09
N ASP A 44 -1.11 7.03 -7.19
CA ASP A 44 -0.01 8.00 -7.16
C ASP A 44 -0.37 9.21 -6.29
N ARG A 45 0.62 9.67 -5.53
CA ARG A 45 0.44 10.74 -4.53
C ARG A 45 1.53 11.79 -4.66
N ALA A 46 1.23 12.96 -4.13
CA ALA A 46 2.25 13.95 -3.81
C ALA A 46 3.25 13.36 -2.78
N PRO A 47 4.46 13.93 -2.68
CA PRO A 47 5.40 13.62 -1.59
C PRO A 47 4.73 13.69 -0.22
N LEU A 48 5.14 12.84 0.73
CA LEU A 48 4.57 12.87 2.09
C LEU A 48 5.01 14.11 2.87
N THR A 49 6.21 14.60 2.58
CA THR A 49 6.84 15.72 3.27
C THR A 49 7.73 16.49 2.30
N THR A 50 8.18 17.66 2.75
CA THR A 50 9.18 18.51 2.11
C THR A 50 10.50 18.41 2.89
N PHE A 51 11.59 18.88 2.29
CA PHE A 51 12.89 19.07 2.94
C PHE A 51 13.37 20.52 2.74
N PRO A 52 14.38 21.01 3.51
CA PRO A 52 14.80 22.41 3.48
C PRO A 52 15.13 22.96 2.08
N THR A 53 15.80 22.16 1.26
CA THR A 53 16.22 22.53 -0.10
C THR A 53 15.21 22.17 -1.19
N ASP A 54 13.96 21.82 -0.82
CA ASP A 54 12.94 21.41 -1.77
C ASP A 54 12.37 22.61 -2.56
N MET A 55 12.71 22.65 -3.85
CA MET A 55 12.21 23.67 -4.79
C MET A 55 10.77 23.41 -5.24
N ASN A 56 10.23 22.19 -5.03
CA ASN A 56 8.97 21.73 -5.59
C ASN A 56 7.83 21.64 -4.55
N ARG A 57 8.03 22.17 -3.34
CA ARG A 57 7.04 22.13 -2.25
C ARG A 57 5.65 22.66 -2.61
N ASN A 58 5.61 23.68 -3.49
CA ASN A 58 4.37 24.34 -3.94
C ASN A 58 4.04 24.02 -5.40
N SER A 59 4.53 22.88 -5.91
CA SER A 59 4.27 22.49 -7.31
C SER A 59 2.77 22.39 -7.58
N THR A 60 2.36 22.86 -8.77
CA THR A 60 0.97 22.80 -9.24
C THR A 60 0.47 21.37 -9.46
N PHE A 61 1.36 20.36 -9.47
CA PHE A 61 0.96 18.95 -9.49
C PHE A 61 0.39 18.46 -8.16
N TRP A 62 0.71 19.13 -7.04
CA TRP A 62 0.27 18.77 -5.70
C TRP A 62 -1.04 19.49 -5.33
N ILE A 63 -2.03 19.48 -6.23
CA ILE A 63 -3.31 20.23 -6.11
C ILE A 63 -4.06 19.90 -4.80
N ASN A 64 -4.03 18.63 -4.40
CA ASN A 64 -4.68 18.14 -3.18
C ASN A 64 -3.78 18.22 -1.94
N GLY A 65 -2.61 18.85 -2.05
CA GLY A 65 -1.59 18.93 -1.02
C GLY A 65 -0.71 17.69 -0.87
N LEU A 66 0.30 17.80 -0.01
CA LEU A 66 1.25 16.73 0.28
C LEU A 66 0.56 15.50 0.87
N GLY A 67 1.05 14.32 0.51
CA GLY A 67 0.54 13.03 0.99
C GLY A 67 -0.85 12.63 0.48
N ASN A 68 -1.46 13.41 -0.40
CA ASN A 68 -2.74 13.11 -1.06
C ASN A 68 -2.55 12.67 -2.52
N LEU A 69 -3.60 12.10 -3.12
CA LEU A 69 -3.58 11.63 -4.50
C LEU A 69 -3.37 12.78 -5.48
N THR A 70 -2.57 12.53 -6.53
CA THR A 70 -2.46 13.43 -7.68
C THR A 70 -3.58 13.17 -8.69
N ALA A 71 -3.71 14.02 -9.71
CA ALA A 71 -4.63 13.75 -10.83
C ALA A 71 -4.36 12.39 -11.50
N ARG A 72 -3.07 12.06 -11.70
CA ARG A 72 -2.63 10.75 -12.22
C ARG A 72 -3.08 9.61 -11.31
N GLY A 73 -2.90 9.75 -9.99
CA GLY A 73 -3.31 8.73 -9.02
C GLY A 73 -4.82 8.52 -8.97
N ILE A 74 -5.60 9.59 -9.12
CA ILE A 74 -7.06 9.53 -9.20
C ILE A 74 -7.49 8.69 -10.42
N ASP A 75 -6.97 9.03 -11.60
CA ASP A 75 -7.25 8.33 -12.86
C ASP A 75 -6.84 6.84 -12.78
N THR A 76 -5.65 6.54 -12.23
CA THR A 76 -5.18 5.17 -12.03
C THR A 76 -6.17 4.34 -11.20
N MET A 77 -6.64 4.86 -10.06
CA MET A 77 -7.55 4.09 -9.20
C MET A 77 -8.93 3.89 -9.83
N LEU A 78 -9.42 4.86 -10.60
CA LEU A 78 -10.66 4.71 -11.37
C LEU A 78 -10.51 3.60 -12.43
N LYS A 79 -9.38 3.58 -13.15
CA LYS A 79 -9.06 2.55 -14.15
C LYS A 79 -8.92 1.16 -13.53
N VAL A 80 -8.37 1.05 -12.32
CA VAL A 80 -8.34 -0.21 -11.57
C VAL A 80 -9.76 -0.73 -11.33
N GLY A 81 -10.69 0.14 -10.91
CA GLY A 81 -12.11 -0.22 -10.75
C GLY A 81 -12.74 -0.71 -12.05
N GLN A 82 -12.55 0.03 -13.14
CA GLN A 82 -13.05 -0.33 -14.48
C GLN A 82 -12.49 -1.66 -14.98
N TYR A 83 -11.21 -1.91 -14.72
CA TYR A 83 -10.57 -3.19 -15.02
C TYR A 83 -11.20 -4.33 -14.22
N LEU A 84 -11.40 -4.16 -12.91
CA LEU A 84 -12.06 -5.16 -12.07
C LEU A 84 -13.47 -5.46 -12.56
N ARG A 85 -14.25 -4.43 -12.92
CA ARG A 85 -15.58 -4.58 -13.52
C ARG A 85 -15.54 -5.43 -14.79
N SER A 86 -14.64 -5.09 -15.70
CA SER A 86 -14.52 -5.79 -16.99
C SER A 86 -14.05 -7.23 -16.80
N ARG A 87 -13.07 -7.45 -15.92
CA ARG A 87 -12.52 -8.77 -15.60
C ARG A 87 -13.56 -9.68 -14.96
N TYR A 88 -14.35 -9.15 -14.03
CA TYR A 88 -15.28 -9.92 -13.21
C TYR A 88 -16.75 -9.75 -13.62
N PHE A 89 -17.02 -9.31 -14.85
CA PHE A 89 -18.37 -9.03 -15.35
C PHE A 89 -19.31 -10.24 -15.23
N ASN A 90 -18.83 -11.46 -15.54
CA ASN A 90 -19.63 -12.69 -15.42
C ASN A 90 -19.70 -13.24 -13.98
N PHE A 91 -18.88 -12.71 -13.07
CA PHE A 91 -18.81 -13.16 -11.67
C PHE A 91 -19.67 -12.28 -10.74
N SER A 92 -19.67 -10.96 -10.94
CA SER A 92 -20.44 -9.99 -10.14
C SER A 92 -21.80 -9.67 -10.78
N THR A 93 -22.81 -9.39 -9.97
CA THR A 93 -24.10 -8.86 -10.45
C THR A 93 -24.07 -7.35 -10.69
N GLY A 94 -22.97 -6.67 -10.33
CA GLY A 94 -22.88 -5.22 -10.41
C GLY A 94 -23.52 -4.48 -9.22
N GLU A 95 -23.89 -5.20 -8.15
CA GLU A 95 -24.43 -4.60 -6.94
C GLU A 95 -23.35 -4.31 -5.89
N PRO A 96 -23.30 -3.08 -5.32
CA PRO A 96 -22.29 -2.71 -4.32
C PRO A 96 -22.27 -3.58 -3.05
N ASN A 97 -23.41 -4.19 -2.69
CA ASN A 97 -23.51 -5.08 -1.53
C ASN A 97 -22.63 -6.33 -1.64
N GLU A 98 -22.23 -6.72 -2.86
CA GLU A 98 -21.30 -7.83 -3.10
C GLU A 98 -19.85 -7.49 -2.75
N THR A 99 -19.54 -6.21 -2.49
CA THR A 99 -18.19 -5.75 -2.15
C THR A 99 -18.13 -5.18 -0.74
N LYS A 100 -17.19 -5.68 0.05
CA LYS A 100 -16.80 -5.09 1.33
C LYS A 100 -15.39 -4.52 1.22
N VAL A 101 -15.19 -3.30 1.72
CA VAL A 101 -13.91 -2.62 1.63
C VAL A 101 -13.46 -2.10 2.98
N ARG A 102 -12.22 -2.40 3.33
CA ARG A 102 -11.53 -1.86 4.49
C ARG A 102 -10.37 -0.99 4.01
N SER A 103 -10.33 0.27 4.45
CA SER A 103 -9.23 1.19 4.17
C SER A 103 -8.45 1.54 5.44
N SER A 104 -7.13 1.64 5.30
CA SER A 104 -6.26 2.32 6.26
C SER A 104 -6.69 3.78 6.48
N PRO A 105 -6.29 4.39 7.61
CA PRO A 105 -6.78 5.71 8.04
C PRO A 105 -6.38 6.87 7.11
N LYS A 106 -5.40 6.71 6.22
CA LYS A 106 -4.90 7.80 5.39
C LYS A 106 -5.91 8.20 4.31
N TYR A 107 -6.16 9.51 4.14
CA TYR A 107 -7.12 10.02 3.16
C TYR A 107 -6.88 9.50 1.74
N ARG A 108 -5.62 9.44 1.29
CA ARG A 108 -5.28 8.85 -0.01
C ARG A 108 -5.69 7.39 -0.17
N CYS A 109 -5.69 6.58 0.89
CA CYS A 109 -6.14 5.18 0.85
C CYS A 109 -7.65 5.12 0.74
N PHE A 110 -8.35 5.92 1.56
CA PHE A 110 -9.81 6.00 1.51
C PHE A 110 -10.32 6.49 0.16
N ASN A 111 -9.73 7.55 -0.38
CA ASN A 111 -10.09 8.09 -1.69
C ASN A 111 -9.77 7.09 -2.81
N SER A 112 -8.65 6.37 -2.72
CA SER A 112 -8.34 5.30 -3.68
C SER A 112 -9.39 4.19 -3.65
N ALA A 113 -9.85 3.81 -2.47
CA ALA A 113 -10.89 2.81 -2.29
C ALA A 113 -12.23 3.26 -2.92
N ALA A 114 -12.64 4.50 -2.64
CA ALA A 114 -13.84 5.08 -3.23
C ALA A 114 -13.76 5.15 -4.77
N LEU A 115 -12.60 5.53 -5.33
CA LEU A 115 -12.38 5.59 -6.77
C LEU A 115 -12.44 4.21 -7.45
N VAL A 116 -11.89 3.17 -6.80
CA VAL A 116 -12.01 1.79 -7.29
C VAL A 116 -13.48 1.34 -7.28
N LEU A 117 -14.24 1.65 -6.24
CA LEU A 117 -15.66 1.33 -6.17
C LEU A 117 -16.48 2.08 -7.23
N ASN A 118 -16.19 3.36 -7.47
CA ASN A 118 -16.81 4.14 -8.55
C ASN A 118 -16.52 3.54 -9.94
N GLY A 119 -15.30 3.04 -10.16
CA GLY A 119 -14.96 2.36 -11.42
C GLY A 119 -15.60 0.97 -11.55
N LEU A 120 -15.76 0.27 -10.41
CA LEU A 120 -16.36 -1.06 -10.35
C LEU A 120 -17.90 -1.02 -10.55
N TYR A 121 -18.55 -0.02 -9.96
CA TYR A 121 -20.00 0.16 -9.91
C TYR A 121 -20.41 1.55 -10.42
N PRO A 122 -20.32 1.80 -11.74
CA PRO A 122 -20.75 3.08 -12.28
C PRO A 122 -22.26 3.26 -12.09
N CYS A 123 -22.68 4.49 -11.81
CA CYS A 123 -24.06 4.90 -11.52
C CYS A 123 -24.59 4.56 -10.12
N LYS A 124 -23.74 4.08 -9.20
CA LYS A 124 -24.12 3.89 -7.79
C LYS A 124 -23.59 5.05 -6.94
N GLU A 125 -24.34 5.44 -5.92
CA GLU A 125 -23.93 6.48 -4.99
C GLU A 125 -22.89 5.96 -3.99
N GLN A 126 -22.00 6.84 -3.54
CA GLN A 126 -20.99 6.47 -2.55
C GLN A 126 -21.59 6.02 -1.20
N SER A 127 -22.81 6.45 -0.89
CA SER A 127 -23.59 6.04 0.28
C SER A 127 -23.96 4.55 0.26
N GLU A 128 -24.05 3.94 -0.92
CA GLU A 128 -24.36 2.51 -1.11
C GLU A 128 -23.14 1.61 -0.85
N PHE A 129 -21.94 2.19 -0.76
CA PHE A 129 -20.70 1.45 -0.64
C PHE A 129 -20.40 1.05 0.80
N HIS A 130 -20.08 -0.23 1.01
CA HIS A 130 -19.55 -0.72 2.28
C HIS A 130 -18.05 -0.46 2.40
N LEU A 131 -17.69 0.82 2.57
CA LEU A 131 -16.31 1.28 2.73
C LEU A 131 -16.04 1.75 4.16
N THR A 132 -15.28 0.95 4.90
CA THR A 132 -14.91 1.26 6.28
C THR A 132 -13.48 1.81 6.37
N ARG A 133 -13.35 3.08 6.78
CA ARG A 133 -12.06 3.71 7.12
C ARG A 133 -11.67 3.35 8.55
N MET A 134 -10.48 2.79 8.74
CA MET A 134 -9.95 2.56 10.08
C MET A 134 -9.61 3.88 10.79
N PRO A 135 -9.81 3.99 12.11
CA PRO A 135 -9.41 5.19 12.86
C PRO A 135 -7.88 5.37 12.88
N GLU A 136 -7.45 6.62 12.98
CA GLU A 136 -6.01 6.92 13.17
C GLU A 136 -5.49 6.26 14.44
N HIS A 137 -4.24 5.78 14.38
CA HIS A 137 -3.56 5.09 15.49
C HIS A 137 -4.25 3.81 16.01
N HIS A 138 -5.25 3.28 15.30
CA HIS A 138 -5.95 2.05 15.68
C HIS A 138 -6.00 1.01 14.55
N ASP A 139 -5.31 1.27 13.44
CA ASP A 139 -5.19 0.32 12.34
C ASP A 139 -4.01 -0.64 12.58
N LYS A 140 -4.34 -1.85 13.03
CA LYS A 140 -3.36 -2.90 13.33
C LYS A 140 -2.44 -3.30 12.16
N TYR A 141 -2.77 -2.94 10.92
CA TYR A 141 -1.90 -3.19 9.76
C TYR A 141 -0.89 -2.07 9.48
N THR A 142 -1.03 -0.91 10.13
CA THR A 142 -0.18 0.27 9.89
C THR A 142 0.48 0.80 11.16
N LEU A 143 0.18 0.19 12.32
CA LEU A 143 0.81 0.51 13.59
C LEU A 143 2.30 0.18 13.56
N ILE A 144 3.13 1.21 13.74
CA ILE A 144 4.58 1.09 13.84
C ILE A 144 4.99 0.80 15.27
N CYS A 145 5.77 -0.27 15.45
CA CYS A 145 6.50 -0.50 16.68
C CYS A 145 7.74 0.44 16.76
N LYS A 146 7.65 1.54 17.51
CA LYS A 146 8.77 2.50 17.70
C LYS A 146 10.10 1.84 18.10
N PRO A 147 10.14 0.85 19.02
CA PRO A 147 11.37 0.13 19.35
C PRO A 147 12.01 -0.59 18.16
N GLN A 148 11.22 -1.08 17.21
CA GLN A 148 11.74 -1.79 16.04
C GLN A 148 12.35 -0.85 15.02
N ILE A 149 11.75 0.33 14.81
CA ILE A 149 12.38 1.38 14.00
C ILE A 149 13.72 1.77 14.60
N LYS A 150 13.80 1.95 15.92
CA LYS A 150 15.08 2.25 16.59
C LYS A 150 16.13 1.14 16.36
N LYS A 151 15.72 -0.13 16.39
CA LYS A 151 16.60 -1.28 16.10
C LYS A 151 17.06 -1.30 14.63
N ILE A 152 16.18 -0.97 13.68
CA ILE A 152 16.51 -0.89 12.26
C ILE A 152 17.50 0.25 12.01
N LEU A 153 17.25 1.43 12.58
CA LEU A 153 18.16 2.58 12.49
C LEU A 153 19.53 2.24 13.10
N TRP A 154 19.56 1.57 14.25
CA TRP A 154 20.82 1.14 14.87
C TRP A 154 21.60 0.16 13.99
N ARG A 155 20.92 -0.78 13.31
CA ARG A 155 21.54 -1.67 12.33
C ARG A 155 22.12 -0.91 11.14
N LEU A 156 21.39 0.07 10.61
CA LEU A 156 21.82 0.88 9.47
C LEU A 156 23.10 1.68 9.78
N PHE A 157 23.23 2.22 11.00
CA PHE A 157 24.38 3.02 11.40
C PHE A 157 25.48 2.22 12.12
N ASN A 158 25.32 0.90 12.28
CA ASN A 158 26.35 0.06 12.87
C ASN A 158 27.47 -0.17 11.83
N PRO A 159 28.74 0.17 12.14
CA PRO A 159 29.84 -0.04 11.21
C PRO A 159 30.02 -1.53 10.85
N PHE A 160 29.73 -2.47 11.74
CA PHE A 160 29.89 -3.91 11.44
C PHE A 160 28.71 -4.53 10.69
N SER A 161 27.73 -3.74 10.23
CA SER A 161 26.53 -4.23 9.56
C SER A 161 26.74 -4.68 8.11
N GLY A 162 27.88 -4.35 7.49
CA GLY A 162 28.09 -4.53 6.05
C GLY A 162 27.28 -3.56 5.17
N LEU A 163 26.57 -2.59 5.77
CA LEU A 163 25.74 -1.61 5.06
C LEU A 163 26.49 -0.30 4.75
N PHE A 164 27.82 -0.28 4.84
CA PHE A 164 28.65 0.93 4.70
C PHE A 164 28.30 1.80 3.49
N SER A 165 28.12 1.20 2.31
CA SER A 165 27.76 1.94 1.09
C SER A 165 26.40 2.64 1.22
N LEU A 166 25.42 1.96 1.82
CA LEU A 166 24.08 2.49 2.07
C LEU A 166 24.14 3.62 3.11
N THR A 167 24.83 3.40 4.23
CA THR A 167 25.01 4.38 5.31
C THR A 167 25.71 5.64 4.81
N TRP A 168 26.78 5.47 4.03
CA TRP A 168 27.52 6.59 3.44
C TRP A 168 26.66 7.40 2.48
N PHE A 169 25.89 6.73 1.62
CA PHE A 169 24.97 7.43 0.72
C PHE A 169 23.90 8.20 1.50
N VAL A 170 23.32 7.62 2.55
CA VAL A 170 22.35 8.29 3.44
C VAL A 170 22.96 9.55 4.09
N ILE A 171 24.21 9.49 4.54
CA ILE A 171 24.92 10.66 5.09
C ILE A 171 25.07 11.75 4.03
N ARG A 172 25.44 11.37 2.80
CA ARG A 172 25.57 12.32 1.68
C ARG A 172 24.23 12.94 1.30
N VAL A 173 23.16 12.16 1.26
CA VAL A 173 21.78 12.66 1.06
C VAL A 173 21.44 13.69 2.12
N ALA A 174 21.65 13.37 3.40
CA ALA A 174 21.33 14.27 4.48
C ALA A 174 22.09 15.60 4.39
N TYR A 175 23.36 15.56 3.99
CA TYR A 175 24.14 16.75 3.70
C TYR A 175 23.57 17.57 2.54
N GLN A 176 23.27 16.94 1.40
CA GLN A 176 22.74 17.60 0.20
C GLN A 176 21.34 18.20 0.39
N LEU A 177 20.54 17.60 1.27
CA LEU A 177 19.19 18.05 1.58
C LEU A 177 19.12 18.96 2.81
N GLU A 178 20.27 19.27 3.44
CA GLU A 178 20.37 20.02 4.69
C GLU A 178 19.54 19.42 5.84
N ILE A 179 19.41 18.09 5.86
CA ILE A 179 18.69 17.35 6.90
C ILE A 179 19.65 17.01 8.04
N SER A 180 19.30 17.44 9.26
CA SER A 180 20.03 17.04 10.47
C SER A 180 19.78 15.57 10.81
N LEU A 181 20.79 14.71 10.64
CA LEU A 181 20.71 13.28 10.99
C LEU A 181 20.38 13.04 12.47
N PHE A 182 20.88 13.88 13.37
CA PHE A 182 20.69 13.69 14.81
C PHE A 182 19.28 14.00 15.29
N LYS A 183 18.56 14.90 14.61
CA LYS A 183 17.20 15.33 14.99
C LYS A 183 16.12 14.69 14.13
N ASN A 184 16.40 14.51 12.82
CA ASN A 184 15.38 14.30 11.79
C ASN A 184 15.70 13.12 10.85
N ALA A 185 16.51 12.14 11.27
CA ALA A 185 16.86 10.98 10.42
C ALA A 185 15.64 10.19 9.87
N THR A 186 14.50 10.23 10.56
CA THR A 186 13.28 9.54 10.13
C THR A 186 12.65 10.17 8.88
N ILE A 187 12.99 11.41 8.52
CA ILE A 187 12.51 12.10 7.32
C ILE A 187 13.25 11.62 6.05
N ILE A 188 14.44 11.04 6.18
CA ILE A 188 15.28 10.69 5.02
C ILE A 188 14.58 9.76 4.03
N PRO A 189 13.94 8.64 4.44
CA PRO A 189 13.20 7.80 3.51
C PRO A 189 12.09 8.57 2.77
N ASP A 190 11.40 9.48 3.46
CA ASP A 190 10.34 10.30 2.86
C ASP A 190 10.90 11.38 1.92
N ALA A 191 12.09 11.92 2.20
CA ALA A 191 12.77 12.88 1.33
C ALA A 191 13.32 12.20 0.06
N LEU A 192 13.84 10.98 0.17
CA LEU A 192 14.25 10.17 -0.99
C LEU A 192 13.03 9.83 -1.87
N ASP A 193 11.91 9.44 -1.26
CA ASP A 193 10.62 9.24 -1.93
C ASP A 193 10.14 10.53 -2.62
N ALA A 194 10.27 11.69 -1.95
CA ALA A 194 9.91 12.98 -2.52
C ALA A 194 10.69 13.29 -3.80
N LEU A 195 12.02 13.09 -3.81
CA LEU A 195 12.85 13.30 -5.01
C LEU A 195 12.46 12.37 -6.16
N LEU A 196 12.17 11.11 -5.88
CA LEU A 196 11.74 10.14 -6.89
C LEU A 196 10.37 10.54 -7.47
N VAL A 197 9.41 10.86 -6.62
CA VAL A 197 8.07 11.33 -7.03
C VAL A 197 8.19 12.62 -7.83
N GLN A 198 9.02 13.58 -7.42
CA GLN A 198 9.22 14.81 -8.20
C GLN A 198 9.75 14.50 -9.61
N LYS A 199 10.72 13.58 -9.72
CA LYS A 199 11.28 13.18 -11.01
C LYS A 199 10.26 12.44 -11.90
N GLU A 200 9.33 11.67 -11.33
CA GLU A 200 8.23 11.02 -12.07
C GLU A 200 7.22 12.00 -12.70
N TYR A 201 7.26 13.27 -12.29
CA TYR A 201 6.46 14.37 -12.86
C TYR A 201 7.34 15.34 -13.67
N ASP A 202 8.53 14.90 -14.06
CA ASP A 202 9.52 15.68 -14.81
C ASP A 202 9.89 17.01 -14.12
N LEU A 203 9.76 17.08 -12.80
CA LEU A 203 10.19 18.23 -12.02
C LEU A 203 11.71 18.23 -11.85
N ASN A 204 12.27 19.43 -11.79
CA ASN A 204 13.69 19.62 -11.55
C ASN A 204 14.05 19.20 -10.13
N ILE A 205 15.04 18.34 -10.00
CA ILE A 205 15.68 17.97 -8.73
C ILE A 205 17.14 18.41 -8.76
N PRO A 206 17.84 18.55 -7.62
CA PRO A 206 19.24 18.96 -7.64
C PRO A 206 20.11 17.99 -8.46
N SER A 207 21.04 18.52 -9.25
CA SER A 207 21.85 17.77 -10.24
C SER A 207 22.56 16.55 -9.64
N TRP A 208 23.02 16.66 -8.39
CA TRP A 208 23.65 15.57 -7.66
C TRP A 208 22.77 14.30 -7.61
N PHE A 209 21.45 14.47 -7.43
CA PHE A 209 20.47 13.38 -7.41
C PHE A 209 20.10 12.92 -8.81
N GLU A 210 19.99 13.84 -9.77
CA GLU A 210 19.64 13.51 -11.16
C GLU A 210 20.68 12.58 -11.80
N GLU A 211 21.97 12.90 -11.64
CA GLU A 211 23.08 12.05 -12.08
C GLU A 211 23.11 10.67 -11.40
N ARG A 212 22.45 10.54 -10.24
CA ARG A 212 22.46 9.35 -9.37
C ARG A 212 21.08 8.73 -9.23
N LEU A 213 20.16 8.99 -10.15
CA LEU A 213 18.76 8.56 -10.03
C LEU A 213 18.63 7.04 -9.83
N ALA A 214 19.47 6.25 -10.51
CA ALA A 214 19.47 4.81 -10.35
C ALA A 214 19.91 4.36 -8.95
N GLN A 215 20.94 5.00 -8.40
CA GLN A 215 21.41 4.76 -7.04
C GLN A 215 20.40 5.24 -6.00
N LEU A 216 19.77 6.38 -6.24
CA LEU A 216 18.71 6.95 -5.40
C LEU A 216 17.53 5.97 -5.26
N SER A 217 17.04 5.44 -6.39
CA SER A 217 15.99 4.42 -6.43
C SER A 217 16.41 3.14 -5.70
N ASP A 218 17.62 2.63 -5.92
CA ASP A 218 18.11 1.42 -5.23
C ASP A 218 18.22 1.63 -3.71
N VAL A 219 18.74 2.78 -3.27
CA VAL A 219 18.87 3.11 -1.84
C VAL A 219 17.49 3.27 -1.19
N SER A 220 16.58 4.00 -1.84
CA SER A 220 15.20 4.16 -1.36
C SER A 220 14.53 2.79 -1.16
N ARG A 221 14.65 1.91 -2.16
CA ARG A 221 14.13 0.54 -2.10
C ARG A 221 14.79 -0.27 -0.98
N ARG A 222 16.12 -0.23 -0.83
CA ARG A 222 16.82 -0.96 0.24
C ARG A 222 16.41 -0.49 1.64
N LEU A 223 16.26 0.82 1.85
CA LEU A 223 15.76 1.35 3.12
C LEU A 223 14.35 0.86 3.40
N TYR A 224 13.47 0.86 2.38
CA TYR A 224 12.14 0.31 2.49
C TYR A 224 12.16 -1.17 2.88
N LEU A 225 13.01 -1.99 2.23
CA LEU A 225 13.16 -3.41 2.53
C LEU A 225 13.69 -3.66 3.95
N LEU A 226 14.63 -2.85 4.45
CA LEU A 226 15.14 -2.97 5.82
C LEU A 226 14.07 -2.63 6.87
N ILE A 227 13.28 -1.58 6.62
CA ILE A 227 12.14 -1.24 7.46
C ILE A 227 11.10 -2.36 7.40
N ALA A 228 10.81 -2.84 6.20
CA ALA A 228 9.86 -3.92 5.98
C ALA A 228 10.34 -5.19 6.67
N GLU A 229 11.62 -5.59 6.61
CA GLU A 229 12.15 -6.77 7.31
C GLU A 229 11.99 -6.67 8.83
N GLY A 230 12.17 -5.48 9.42
CA GLY A 230 11.96 -5.29 10.85
C GLY A 230 10.48 -5.35 11.26
N LEU A 231 9.60 -4.80 10.42
CA LEU A 231 8.16 -4.70 10.70
C LEU A 231 7.34 -5.85 10.11
N ILE A 232 7.98 -6.69 9.27
CA ILE A 232 7.35 -7.78 8.52
C ILE A 232 6.57 -8.59 9.53
N ARG A 233 7.28 -9.04 10.57
CA ARG A 233 6.83 -9.82 11.70
C ARG A 233 5.75 -9.16 12.52
N HIS A 234 5.22 -7.98 12.23
CA HIS A 234 4.13 -7.43 13.03
C HIS A 234 2.89 -7.07 12.21
N MET A 235 3.04 -6.72 10.94
CA MET A 235 1.96 -6.10 10.17
C MET A 235 1.30 -7.05 9.18
N GLY A 236 2.06 -7.66 8.26
CA GLY A 236 1.48 -8.48 7.20
C GLY A 236 0.82 -9.78 7.69
N GLY A 237 1.12 -10.21 8.92
CA GLY A 237 0.65 -11.50 9.42
C GLY A 237 -0.67 -11.41 10.14
N GLU A 238 -0.94 -10.25 10.74
CA GLU A 238 -2.29 -9.90 11.14
C GLU A 238 -3.21 -9.85 9.92
N LEU A 239 -2.74 -9.27 8.80
CA LEU A 239 -3.51 -9.24 7.56
C LEU A 239 -3.77 -10.65 7.02
N LEU A 240 -2.74 -11.49 6.91
CA LEU A 240 -2.92 -12.86 6.43
C LEU A 240 -3.78 -13.70 7.37
N ARG A 241 -3.63 -13.52 8.68
CA ARG A 241 -4.47 -14.20 9.67
C ARG A 241 -5.93 -13.81 9.50
N ASP A 242 -6.21 -12.52 9.40
CA ASP A 242 -7.57 -12.03 9.20
C ASP A 242 -8.17 -12.53 7.87
N ILE A 243 -7.38 -12.56 6.79
CA ILE A 243 -7.81 -13.16 5.52
C ILE A 243 -8.09 -14.66 5.70
N ALA A 244 -7.21 -15.40 6.38
CA ALA A 244 -7.43 -16.82 6.66
C ALA A 244 -8.68 -17.05 7.50
N THR A 245 -8.92 -16.24 8.53
CA THR A 245 -10.14 -16.29 9.35
C THR A 245 -11.39 -15.98 8.53
N LEU A 246 -11.37 -14.97 7.65
CA LEU A 246 -12.49 -14.68 6.74
C LEU A 246 -12.80 -15.86 5.82
N LEU A 247 -11.76 -16.52 5.30
CA LEU A 247 -11.92 -17.71 4.46
C LEU A 247 -12.46 -18.89 5.28
N GLU A 248 -11.88 -19.16 6.44
CA GLU A 248 -12.33 -20.24 7.33
C GLU A 248 -13.80 -20.06 7.72
N GLU A 249 -14.20 -18.88 8.20
CA GLU A 249 -15.58 -18.55 8.57
C GLU A 249 -16.55 -18.72 7.40
N ARG A 250 -16.18 -18.27 6.20
CA ARG A 250 -17.02 -18.39 4.99
C ARG A 250 -17.27 -19.86 4.61
N TYR A 251 -16.27 -20.72 4.77
CA TYR A 251 -16.30 -22.12 4.34
C TYR A 251 -16.52 -23.12 5.48
N GLN A 252 -16.89 -22.69 6.69
CA GLN A 252 -17.21 -23.63 7.76
C GLN A 252 -18.42 -24.52 7.41
N PRO A 253 -18.40 -25.81 7.78
CA PRO A 253 -19.54 -26.70 7.61
C PRO A 253 -20.77 -26.17 8.37
N ALA A 254 -21.94 -26.24 7.73
CA ALA A 254 -23.22 -25.88 8.36
C ALA A 254 -23.46 -26.79 9.58
N GLY A 255 -23.21 -26.28 10.79
CA GLY A 255 -23.30 -27.03 12.05
C GLY A 255 -22.30 -26.57 13.12
N ASN A 256 -21.19 -25.95 12.71
CA ASN A 256 -20.16 -25.42 13.60
C ASN A 256 -20.15 -23.88 13.63
N GLN A 257 -21.32 -23.22 13.61
CA GLN A 257 -21.34 -21.76 13.80
C GLN A 257 -20.76 -21.44 15.19
N THR A 258 -19.54 -20.92 15.21
CA THR A 258 -18.91 -20.39 16.42
C THR A 258 -19.83 -19.30 16.96
N LYS A 259 -20.28 -19.45 18.22
CA LYS A 259 -21.15 -18.48 18.90
C LYS A 259 -20.55 -17.06 18.98
N ASN A 260 -19.26 -16.90 18.68
CA ASN A 260 -18.55 -15.64 18.55
C ASN A 260 -17.77 -15.66 17.22
N ALA A 261 -18.33 -15.14 16.13
CA ALA A 261 -17.55 -14.86 14.91
C ALA A 261 -16.46 -13.83 15.23
N THR A 262 -15.27 -13.99 14.65
CA THR A 262 -14.17 -13.05 14.88
C THR A 262 -14.48 -11.76 14.12
N VAL A 263 -14.80 -10.70 14.84
CA VAL A 263 -15.15 -9.41 14.22
C VAL A 263 -13.89 -8.75 13.65
N ILE A 264 -13.70 -8.89 12.33
CA ILE A 264 -12.65 -8.18 11.59
C ILE A 264 -13.23 -6.85 11.13
N ARG A 265 -12.70 -5.75 11.68
CA ARG A 265 -13.19 -4.40 11.37
C ARG A 265 -13.07 -4.07 9.88
N GLY A 266 -14.17 -3.59 9.31
CA GLY A 266 -14.35 -3.32 7.88
C GLY A 266 -14.93 -4.47 7.07
N PHE A 267 -15.06 -5.66 7.67
CA PHE A 267 -15.70 -6.84 7.07
C PHE A 267 -16.79 -7.41 7.98
N GLU A 268 -17.33 -6.57 8.87
CA GLU A 268 -18.49 -6.93 9.68
C GLU A 268 -19.63 -7.37 8.75
N ASN A 269 -20.22 -8.53 9.03
CA ASN A 269 -21.32 -9.11 8.26
C ASN A 269 -20.97 -9.50 6.81
N ALA A 270 -19.69 -9.78 6.50
CA ALA A 270 -19.36 -10.44 5.24
C ALA A 270 -20.07 -11.81 5.16
N THR A 271 -21.00 -11.94 4.21
CA THR A 271 -21.80 -13.16 3.98
C THR A 271 -21.21 -14.02 2.87
N ARG A 272 -21.79 -15.21 2.63
CA ARG A 272 -21.45 -16.02 1.45
C ARG A 272 -21.75 -15.32 0.12
N GLU A 273 -22.67 -14.34 0.11
CA GLU A 273 -22.99 -13.53 -1.08
C GLU A 273 -21.93 -12.45 -1.37
N THR A 274 -21.04 -12.18 -0.40
CA THR A 274 -19.90 -11.29 -0.63
C THR A 274 -18.96 -11.92 -1.65
N LYS A 275 -18.70 -11.20 -2.74
CA LYS A 275 -17.83 -11.61 -3.85
C LYS A 275 -16.47 -10.95 -3.80
N PHE A 276 -16.37 -9.75 -3.22
CA PHE A 276 -15.14 -8.99 -3.13
C PHE A 276 -14.82 -8.57 -1.69
N LEU A 277 -13.62 -8.90 -1.24
CA LEU A 277 -13.03 -8.40 0.01
C LEU A 277 -11.79 -7.58 -0.32
N PHE A 278 -11.91 -6.26 -0.23
CA PHE A 278 -10.83 -5.36 -0.62
C PHE A 278 -10.17 -4.67 0.57
N PHE A 279 -8.85 -4.74 0.62
CA PHE A 279 -8.01 -4.10 1.62
C PHE A 279 -7.20 -2.99 0.95
N PHE A 280 -7.42 -1.74 1.36
CA PHE A 280 -6.60 -0.60 0.94
C PHE A 280 -5.65 -0.23 2.05
N LEU A 281 -4.35 -0.45 1.81
CA LEU A 281 -3.33 -0.39 2.86
C LEU A 281 -2.38 0.78 2.60
N SER A 282 -2.11 1.58 3.63
CA SER A 282 -1.00 2.54 3.61
C SER A 282 0.27 1.90 4.12
N ARG A 283 1.43 2.41 3.67
CA ARG A 283 2.67 2.13 4.39
C ARG A 283 2.58 2.65 5.83
N PRO A 284 3.26 2.02 6.78
CA PRO A 284 3.44 2.59 8.10
C PRO A 284 4.23 3.90 7.98
N GLU A 285 3.76 4.97 8.61
CA GLU A 285 4.45 6.26 8.66
C GLU A 285 4.86 6.61 10.09
N TYR A 286 6.11 7.06 10.28
CA TYR A 286 6.62 7.45 11.59
C TYR A 286 6.18 8.89 11.90
N HIS A 287 5.26 9.05 12.85
CA HIS A 287 4.89 10.36 13.38
C HIS A 287 5.68 10.65 14.66
N GLY A 288 6.41 11.77 14.65
CA GLY A 288 7.33 12.19 15.72
C GLY A 288 6.70 12.38 17.09
N ASN A 289 5.37 12.45 17.20
CA ASN A 289 4.65 12.56 18.46
C ASN A 289 3.56 11.48 18.52
N ALA A 290 3.79 10.45 19.32
CA ALA A 290 2.72 9.58 19.79
C ALA A 290 3.07 9.23 21.24
N ASP A 291 2.23 9.71 22.15
CA ASP A 291 2.29 9.49 23.58
C ASP A 291 2.53 8.00 23.93
N GLY A 292 3.32 7.78 24.98
CA GLY A 292 3.95 6.50 25.34
C GLY A 292 3.01 5.46 25.95
N SER A 293 1.72 5.50 25.64
CA SER A 293 0.68 4.78 26.38
C SER A 293 0.07 3.57 25.65
N GLN A 294 0.61 3.11 24.52
CA GLN A 294 0.06 1.95 23.82
C GLN A 294 0.74 0.64 24.25
N ARG A 295 -0.02 -0.17 25.01
CA ARG A 295 0.37 -1.48 25.56
C ARG A 295 0.73 -2.46 24.44
N ASN A 296 1.84 -3.15 24.66
CA ASN A 296 2.37 -4.24 23.84
C ASN A 296 1.36 -5.39 23.70
N VAL A 297 0.79 -5.56 22.52
CA VAL A 297 0.17 -6.83 22.12
C VAL A 297 0.77 -7.22 20.77
N PHE A 298 1.55 -8.30 20.78
CA PHE A 298 2.36 -8.76 19.65
C PHE A 298 1.68 -9.91 18.91
N PRO A 299 1.48 -9.78 17.59
CA PRO A 299 1.50 -10.96 16.73
C PRO A 299 2.37 -10.78 15.46
N LYS A 300 2.45 -11.84 14.63
CA LYS A 300 3.56 -12.21 13.71
C LYS A 300 3.23 -12.14 12.18
N ALA A 301 3.96 -11.33 11.37
CA ALA A 301 4.53 -11.52 9.97
C ALA A 301 3.81 -11.31 8.60
N ILE A 302 4.16 -10.29 7.74
CA ILE A 302 4.45 -10.33 6.26
C ILE A 302 4.86 -8.98 5.60
N LEU A 303 5.55 -9.07 4.43
CA LEU A 303 6.41 -8.10 3.69
C LEU A 303 5.66 -7.46 2.52
N TRP A 304 5.98 -6.20 2.23
CA TRP A 304 5.55 -5.50 1.01
C TRP A 304 6.76 -5.41 0.06
N LEU A 305 6.66 -5.96 -1.15
CA LEU A 305 7.66 -5.79 -2.22
C LEU A 305 7.00 -4.96 -3.33
N GLY A 306 7.31 -3.67 -3.39
CA GLY A 306 6.98 -2.85 -4.55
C GLY A 306 7.93 -3.19 -5.69
N SER A 307 7.40 -3.67 -6.82
CA SER A 307 8.14 -3.88 -8.05
C SER A 307 8.14 -2.61 -8.89
N ASP A 308 9.23 -1.85 -8.87
CA ASP A 308 9.58 -0.92 -9.93
C ASP A 308 10.12 -1.72 -11.12
N PHE A 309 9.27 -1.98 -12.12
CA PHE A 309 9.74 -2.48 -13.43
C PHE A 309 10.13 -1.27 -14.27
N ARG A 310 11.44 -1.07 -14.46
CA ARG A 310 11.97 -0.16 -15.48
C ARG A 310 11.59 -0.72 -16.86
N GLY A 311 10.78 0.03 -17.59
CA GLY A 311 10.65 -0.16 -19.03
C GLY A 311 11.97 0.26 -19.68
N ASP A 312 12.71 -0.72 -20.18
CA ASP A 312 13.84 -0.49 -21.06
C ASP A 312 13.27 0.06 -22.38
N ASN A 313 13.58 1.33 -22.68
CA ASN A 313 13.19 1.98 -23.93
C ASN A 313 14.11 1.47 -25.05
N THR A 314 13.85 0.27 -25.57
CA THR A 314 14.36 -0.10 -26.88
C THR A 314 13.51 0.59 -27.94
N LYS A 315 14.03 1.70 -28.44
CA LYS A 315 13.56 2.35 -29.67
C LYS A 315 13.67 1.33 -30.82
N SER A 316 12.54 0.87 -31.35
CA SER A 316 12.50 0.31 -32.70
C SER A 316 12.58 1.46 -33.70
N LYS A 317 13.68 1.53 -34.44
CA LYS A 317 13.68 2.00 -35.82
C LYS A 317 13.58 0.78 -36.71
#